data_AF-A0A3D4DW70-F1
#
_entry.id   AF-A0A3D4DW70-F1
#
_cell.length_a   1.000
_cell.length_b   1.000
_cell.length_c   1.000
_cell.angle_alpha   90.00
_cell.angle_beta   90.00
_cell.angle_gamma   90.00
#
_symmetry.space_group_name_H-M   'P 1'
#
loop_
_entity.id
_entity.type
_entity.pdbx_description
1 polymer ?
#
loop_
_entity_poly.entity_id
_entity_poly.type
_entity_poly.pdbx_seq_one_letter_code
_entity_poly.pdbx_strand_id
1 'polypeptide(L)'
;MLGSITKLASGRVIATAIPFLAAPALGRLYTPADYTHLTLFLSINAVIAVFVTFQMQHGLLLEASDRSAVHLAWICLAIALAMSGLIALATGVVALSRGPENTWGWMFLLPVSALLGGLMRVTNHYATRRRAFGFIARVLVVQVTTAAAVSILLGYWIGGSLGLFLGFLAGQTVQALQQILYLRRPFAATGPPSKPRARAL
;
A
#
# COMPACT_ATOMS: atom_id res chain seq x y z
N MET A 1 -0.32 0.46 -26.69
CA MET A 1 -0.41 -0.47 -25.53
C MET A 1 0.98 -0.88 -25.01
N LEU A 2 1.92 -1.25 -25.88
CA LEU A 2 3.31 -1.60 -25.48
C LEU A 2 4.03 -0.48 -24.71
N GLY A 3 3.89 0.79 -25.14
CA GLY A 3 4.54 1.94 -24.50
C GLY A 3 4.08 2.27 -23.07
N SER A 4 2.89 1.82 -22.64
CA SER A 4 2.41 2.03 -21.27
C SER A 4 2.77 0.88 -20.33
N ILE A 5 2.84 -0.34 -20.87
CA ILE A 5 3.28 -1.54 -20.13
C ILE A 5 4.78 -1.46 -19.84
N THR A 6 5.57 -1.03 -20.83
CA THR A 6 7.02 -0.80 -20.67
C THR A 6 7.33 0.25 -19.60
N LYS A 7 6.56 1.35 -19.51
CA LYS A 7 6.70 2.35 -18.43
C LYS A 7 6.40 1.79 -17.04
N LEU A 8 5.42 0.89 -16.92
CA LEU A 8 5.12 0.22 -15.66
C LEU A 8 6.24 -0.74 -15.28
N ALA A 9 6.69 -1.55 -16.24
CA ALA A 9 7.77 -2.50 -16.05
C ALA A 9 9.08 -1.80 -15.65
N SER A 10 9.46 -0.74 -16.37
CA SER A 10 10.67 0.05 -16.08
C SER A 10 10.58 0.73 -14.71
N GLY A 11 9.42 1.30 -14.36
CA GLY A 11 9.20 1.89 -13.04
C GLY A 11 9.31 0.88 -11.91
N ARG A 12 8.85 -0.36 -12.13
CA ARG A 12 8.96 -1.44 -11.16
C ARG A 12 10.40 -1.93 -11.00
N VAL A 13 11.16 -2.02 -12.08
CA VAL A 13 12.60 -2.32 -12.03
C VAL A 13 13.34 -1.28 -11.20
N ILE A 14 13.08 0.01 -11.45
CA ILE A 14 13.67 1.11 -10.66
C ILE A 14 13.28 0.99 -9.18
N ALA A 15 12.00 0.77 -8.89
CA ALA A 15 11.51 0.62 -7.52
C ALA A 15 12.17 -0.55 -6.78
N THR A 16 12.39 -1.68 -7.45
CA THR A 16 13.07 -2.85 -6.84
C THR A 16 14.57 -2.64 -6.66
N ALA A 17 15.20 -1.80 -7.49
CA ALA A 17 16.62 -1.47 -7.35
C ALA A 17 16.90 -0.55 -6.14
N ILE A 18 15.95 0.32 -5.77
CA ILE A 18 16.14 1.29 -4.66
C ILE A 18 16.50 0.63 -3.32
N PRO A 19 15.78 -0.39 -2.82
CA PRO A 19 16.14 -1.07 -1.57
C PRO A 19 17.52 -1.73 -1.64
N PHE A 20 17.88 -2.27 -2.81
CA PHE A 20 19.19 -2.90 -3.01
C PHE A 20 20.33 -1.87 -2.92
N LEU A 21 20.14 -0.69 -3.51
CA LEU A 21 21.08 0.43 -3.41
C LEU A 21 21.12 1.03 -2.00
N ALA A 22 20.01 0.99 -1.27
CA ALA A 22 19.93 1.44 0.12
C ALA A 22 20.52 0.42 1.12
N ALA A 23 20.69 -0.84 0.71
CA ALA A 23 21.14 -1.92 1.58
C ALA A 23 22.48 -1.66 2.29
N PRO A 24 23.53 -1.08 1.65
CA PRO A 24 24.79 -0.79 2.34
C PRO A 24 24.64 0.25 3.47
N ALA A 25 23.75 1.24 3.30
CA ALA A 25 23.49 2.25 4.31
C ALA A 25 22.63 1.68 5.43
N LEU A 26 21.55 0.98 5.09
CA LEU A 26 20.63 0.37 6.05
C LEU A 26 21.32 -0.74 6.86
N GLY A 27 22.17 -1.56 6.22
CA GLY A 27 22.90 -2.64 6.88
C GLY A 27 23.98 -2.18 7.85
N ARG A 28 24.38 -0.90 7.81
CA ARG A 28 25.23 -0.28 8.85
C ARG A 28 24.43 0.23 10.04
N LEU A 29 23.16 0.59 9.83
CA LEU A 29 22.28 1.18 10.85
C LEU A 29 21.45 0.13 11.59
N TYR A 30 21.13 -0.99 10.94
CA TYR A 30 20.21 -2.00 11.44
C TYR A 30 20.88 -3.35 11.62
N THR A 31 20.51 -4.04 12.69
CA THR A 31 20.99 -5.40 12.96
C THR A 31 20.12 -6.43 12.25
N PRO A 32 20.62 -7.66 12.02
CA PRO A 32 19.80 -8.74 11.47
C PRO A 32 18.53 -9.03 12.29
N ALA A 33 18.57 -8.81 13.62
CA ALA A 33 17.42 -8.98 14.50
C ALA A 33 16.29 -7.98 14.19
N ASP A 34 16.62 -6.74 13.81
CA ASP A 34 15.63 -5.72 13.45
C ASP A 34 14.86 -6.10 12.18
N TYR A 35 15.55 -6.71 11.21
CA TYR A 35 14.93 -7.24 9.99
C TYR A 35 14.04 -8.45 10.27
N THR A 36 14.34 -9.25 11.28
CA THR A 36 13.46 -10.35 11.71
C THR A 36 12.11 -9.81 12.18
N HIS A 37 12.12 -8.77 13.01
CA HIS A 37 10.87 -8.12 13.46
C HIS A 37 10.08 -7.54 12.29
N LEU A 38 10.76 -6.86 11.36
CA LEU A 38 10.12 -6.33 10.16
C LEU A 38 9.51 -7.44 9.29
N THR A 39 10.23 -8.56 9.11
CA THR A 39 9.76 -9.69 8.30
C THR A 39 8.51 -10.33 8.91
N LEU A 40 8.50 -10.55 10.23
CA LEU A 40 7.32 -11.06 10.93
C LEU A 40 6.11 -10.15 10.74
N PHE A 41 6.29 -8.84 10.90
CA PHE A 41 5.25 -7.86 10.64
C PHE A 41 4.74 -7.91 9.20
N LEU A 42 5.63 -7.96 8.21
CA LEU A 42 5.26 -8.02 6.80
C LEU A 42 4.51 -9.31 6.46
N SER A 43 4.90 -10.45 7.03
CA SER A 43 4.19 -11.72 6.85
C SER A 43 2.77 -11.68 7.43
N ILE A 44 2.60 -11.15 8.64
CA ILE A 44 1.27 -10.95 9.24
C ILE A 44 0.43 -10.01 8.39
N ASN A 45 1.02 -8.89 7.95
CA ASN A 45 0.35 -7.90 7.13
C ASN A 45 -0.06 -8.47 5.76
N ALA A 46 0.75 -9.36 5.17
CA ALA A 46 0.41 -10.03 3.91
C ALA A 46 -0.85 -10.90 4.05
N VAL A 47 -0.98 -11.65 5.14
CA VAL A 47 -2.18 -12.45 5.46
C VAL A 47 -3.38 -11.53 5.67
N ILE A 48 -3.24 -10.53 6.54
CA ILE A 48 -4.28 -9.52 6.81
C ILE A 48 -4.77 -8.88 5.52
N ALA A 49 -3.86 -8.52 4.62
CA ALA A 49 -4.19 -7.76 3.43
C ALA A 49 -5.08 -8.53 2.43
N VAL A 50 -5.20 -9.87 2.55
CA VAL A 50 -6.20 -10.67 1.82
C VAL A 50 -7.61 -10.40 2.34
N PHE A 51 -7.75 -10.33 3.67
CA PHE A 51 -9.04 -10.14 4.35
C PHE A 51 -9.52 -8.69 4.36
N VAL A 52 -8.59 -7.72 4.40
CA VAL A 52 -8.92 -6.29 4.48
C VAL A 52 -9.89 -5.83 3.40
N THR A 53 -9.80 -6.35 2.18
CA THR A 53 -10.75 -6.00 1.10
C THR A 53 -11.57 -7.18 0.60
N PHE A 54 -11.44 -8.36 1.23
CA PHE A 54 -11.99 -9.64 0.76
C PHE A 54 -11.73 -9.94 -0.73
N GLN A 55 -10.69 -9.32 -1.30
CA GLN A 55 -10.41 -9.30 -2.75
C GLN A 55 -11.57 -8.80 -3.64
N MET A 56 -12.60 -8.17 -3.06
CA MET A 56 -13.75 -7.61 -3.78
C MET A 56 -13.34 -6.50 -4.77
N GLN A 57 -12.16 -5.91 -4.55
CA GLN A 57 -11.51 -4.97 -5.46
C GLN A 57 -11.28 -5.51 -6.89
N HIS A 58 -11.31 -6.83 -7.12
CA HIS A 58 -11.23 -7.37 -8.48
C HIS A 58 -12.52 -7.12 -9.27
N GLY A 59 -13.67 -7.06 -8.58
CA GLY A 59 -14.97 -6.73 -9.16
C GLY A 59 -15.02 -5.33 -9.76
N LEU A 60 -14.15 -4.41 -9.30
CA LEU A 60 -14.04 -3.05 -9.83
C LEU A 60 -13.77 -3.04 -11.35
N LEU A 61 -13.07 -4.05 -11.88
CA LEU A 61 -12.76 -4.15 -13.31
C LEU A 61 -13.96 -4.65 -14.14
N LEU A 62 -14.91 -5.36 -13.54
CA LEU A 62 -16.09 -5.89 -14.23
C LEU A 62 -17.24 -4.88 -14.32
N GLU A 63 -17.22 -3.83 -13.49
CA GLU A 63 -18.29 -2.83 -13.46
C GLU A 63 -18.38 -2.00 -14.75
N ALA A 64 -19.55 -2.02 -15.37
CA ALA A 64 -19.83 -1.35 -16.64
C ALA A 64 -19.98 0.18 -16.51
N SER A 65 -20.31 0.69 -15.32
CA SER A 65 -20.54 2.11 -15.06
C SER A 65 -19.54 2.69 -14.06
N ASP A 66 -19.19 3.98 -14.22
CA ASP A 66 -18.30 4.66 -13.27
C ASP A 66 -18.95 4.88 -11.89
N ARG A 67 -20.28 5.07 -11.84
CA ARG A 67 -21.02 5.21 -10.57
C ARG A 67 -21.00 3.90 -9.77
N SER A 68 -21.26 2.76 -10.42
CA SER A 68 -21.23 1.45 -9.77
C SER A 68 -19.83 1.11 -9.24
N ALA A 69 -18.79 1.42 -10.02
CA ALA A 69 -17.40 1.22 -9.58
C ALA A 69 -17.04 2.06 -8.35
N VAL A 70 -17.57 3.29 -8.23
CA VAL A 70 -17.36 4.13 -7.04
C VAL A 70 -18.11 3.57 -5.83
N HIS A 71 -19.34 3.10 -5.97
CA HIS A 71 -20.06 2.45 -4.87
C HIS A 71 -19.34 1.18 -4.39
N LEU A 72 -18.85 0.34 -5.31
CA LEU A 72 -18.10 -0.85 -4.94
C LEU A 72 -16.76 -0.50 -4.25
N ALA A 73 -16.11 0.58 -4.67
CA ALA A 73 -14.91 1.10 -4.00
C ALA A 73 -15.21 1.55 -2.56
N TRP A 74 -16.33 2.25 -2.33
CA TRP A 74 -16.77 2.62 -0.99
C TRP A 74 -17.06 1.42 -0.10
N ILE A 75 -17.70 0.38 -0.64
CA ILE A 75 -17.94 -0.87 0.09
C ILE A 75 -16.60 -1.52 0.47
N CYS A 76 -15.64 -1.60 -0.46
CA CYS A 76 -14.32 -2.15 -0.17
C CYS A 76 -13.58 -1.34 0.93
N LEU A 77 -13.72 -0.01 0.92
CA LEU A 77 -13.14 0.85 1.96
C LEU A 77 -13.84 0.69 3.31
N ALA A 78 -15.16 0.53 3.33
CA ALA A 78 -15.92 0.26 4.55
C ALA A 78 -15.53 -1.10 5.17
N ILE A 79 -15.35 -2.13 4.34
CA ILE A 79 -14.84 -3.44 4.76
C ILE A 79 -13.41 -3.29 5.32
N ALA A 80 -12.54 -2.55 4.63
CA ALA A 80 -11.18 -2.30 5.11
C ALA A 80 -11.15 -1.58 6.46
N LEU A 81 -12.04 -0.62 6.68
CA LEU A 81 -12.20 0.07 7.95
C LEU A 81 -12.71 -0.88 9.04
N ALA A 82 -13.72 -1.70 8.76
CA ALA A 82 -14.25 -2.68 9.70
C ALA A 82 -13.20 -3.73 10.09
N MET A 83 -12.48 -4.26 9.11
CA MET A 83 -11.39 -5.22 9.35
C MET A 83 -10.23 -4.59 10.11
N SER A 84 -9.86 -3.34 9.79
CA SER A 84 -8.86 -2.59 10.57
C SER A 84 -9.29 -2.40 12.02
N GLY A 85 -10.57 -2.12 12.27
CA GLY A 85 -11.13 -2.01 13.63
C GLY A 85 -11.09 -3.34 14.38
N LEU A 86 -11.42 -4.44 13.71
CA LEU A 86 -11.32 -5.79 14.28
C LEU A 86 -9.88 -6.16 14.63
N ILE A 87 -8.92 -5.82 13.78
CA ILE A 87 -7.48 -6.00 14.03
C ILE A 87 -7.05 -5.16 15.22
N ALA A 88 -7.49 -3.89 15.30
CA ALA A 88 -7.17 -3.03 16.44
C ALA A 88 -7.67 -3.64 17.76
N LEU A 89 -8.90 -4.16 17.79
CA LEU A 89 -9.45 -4.85 18.95
C LEU A 89 -8.63 -6.11 19.31
N ALA A 90 -8.32 -6.96 18.32
CA ALA A 90 -7.52 -8.15 18.52
C ALA A 90 -6.12 -7.83 19.08
N THR A 91 -5.46 -6.79 18.54
CA THR A 91 -4.16 -6.33 19.05
C THR A 91 -4.25 -5.77 20.46
N GLY A 92 -5.34 -5.07 20.81
CA GLY A 92 -5.58 -4.58 22.16
C GLY A 92 -5.75 -5.72 23.17
N VAL A 93 -6.54 -6.75 22.85
CA VAL A 93 -6.73 -7.93 23.72
C VAL A 93 -5.41 -8.69 23.94
N VAL A 94 -4.61 -8.85 22.89
CA VAL A 94 -3.27 -9.47 23.01
C VAL A 94 -2.34 -8.62 23.88
N ALA A 95 -2.36 -7.29 23.73
CA ALA A 95 -1.55 -6.40 24.55
C ALA A 95 -1.94 -6.46 26.03
N LEU A 96 -3.24 -6.54 26.36
CA LEU A 96 -3.70 -6.67 27.75
C LEU A 96 -3.33 -8.02 28.38
N SER A 97 -3.32 -9.11 27.59
CA SER A 97 -3.03 -10.46 28.10
C SER A 97 -1.55 -10.78 28.27
N ARG A 98 -0.66 -10.11 27.52
CA ARG A 98 0.80 -10.37 27.55
C ARG A 98 1.61 -9.36 28.36
N GLY A 99 0.98 -8.32 28.91
CA GLY A 99 1.64 -7.29 29.71
C GLY A 99 2.46 -6.30 28.87
N PRO A 100 2.96 -5.21 29.49
CA PRO A 100 3.66 -4.12 28.81
C PRO A 100 5.12 -4.47 28.50
N GLU A 101 5.39 -5.66 27.95
CA GLU A 101 6.71 -5.93 27.39
C GLU A 101 6.90 -5.09 26.12
N ASN A 102 7.88 -4.18 26.16
CA ASN A 102 8.18 -3.18 25.14
C ASN A 102 8.45 -3.77 23.73
N THR A 103 8.61 -5.10 23.65
CA THR A 103 8.84 -5.87 22.43
C THR A 103 7.67 -5.84 21.44
N TRP A 104 6.43 -5.58 21.88
CA TRP A 104 5.22 -5.68 21.04
C TRP A 104 4.62 -4.34 20.60
N GLY A 105 5.29 -3.20 20.84
CA GLY A 105 4.77 -1.88 20.48
C GLY A 105 4.44 -1.71 18.99
N TRP A 106 5.07 -2.50 18.11
CA TRP A 106 4.79 -2.51 16.67
C TRP A 106 3.42 -3.13 16.31
N MET A 107 2.76 -3.87 17.20
CA MET A 107 1.44 -4.44 16.93
C MET A 107 0.36 -3.36 16.71
N PHE A 108 0.49 -2.21 17.38
CA PHE A 108 -0.42 -1.07 17.18
C PHE A 108 -0.31 -0.45 15.78
N LEU A 109 0.78 -0.72 15.05
CA LEU A 109 0.96 -0.26 13.67
C LEU A 109 0.22 -1.15 12.66
N LEU A 110 -0.16 -2.39 13.03
CA LEU A 110 -0.89 -3.31 12.16
C LEU A 110 -2.24 -2.77 11.68
N PRO A 111 -3.16 -2.27 12.52
CA PRO A 111 -4.44 -1.74 12.04
C PRO A 111 -4.23 -0.56 11.09
N VAL A 112 -3.30 0.34 11.40
CA VAL A 112 -2.97 1.48 10.54
C VAL A 112 -2.46 1.01 9.17
N SER A 113 -1.52 0.04 9.16
CA SER A 113 -1.02 -0.52 7.91
C SER A 113 -2.10 -1.27 7.14
N ALA A 114 -3.02 -1.96 7.81
CA ALA A 114 -4.12 -2.67 7.19
C ALA A 114 -5.06 -1.71 6.47
N LEU A 115 -5.45 -0.61 7.13
CA LEU A 115 -6.30 0.43 6.54
C LEU A 115 -5.64 1.09 5.33
N LEU A 116 -4.36 1.49 5.46
CA LEU A 116 -3.59 2.07 4.35
C LEU A 116 -3.46 1.07 3.19
N GLY A 117 -3.15 -0.19 3.50
CA GLY A 117 -3.07 -1.26 2.52
C GLY A 117 -4.38 -1.49 1.77
N GLY A 118 -5.52 -1.44 2.47
CA GLY A 118 -6.85 -1.53 1.86
C GLY A 118 -7.12 -0.39 0.88
N LEU A 119 -6.91 0.85 1.32
CA LEU A 119 -7.05 2.04 0.48
C LEU A 119 -6.15 1.97 -0.76
N MET A 120 -4.89 1.57 -0.57
CA MET A 120 -3.92 1.42 -1.65
C MET A 120 -4.35 0.39 -2.69
N ARG A 121 -4.94 -0.73 -2.26
CA ARG A 121 -5.39 -1.78 -3.18
C ARG A 121 -6.60 -1.35 -4.00
N VAL A 122 -7.60 -0.72 -3.37
CA VAL A 122 -8.80 -0.22 -4.05
C VAL A 122 -8.42 0.83 -5.10
N THR A 123 -7.59 1.81 -4.71
CA THR A 123 -7.16 2.88 -5.62
C THR A 123 -6.23 2.39 -6.72
N ASN A 124 -5.35 1.41 -6.46
CA ASN A 124 -4.54 0.79 -7.51
C ASN A 124 -5.39 0.02 -8.53
N HIS A 125 -6.42 -0.71 -8.09
CA HIS A 125 -7.36 -1.38 -9.00
C HIS A 125 -8.13 -0.36 -9.85
N TYR A 126 -8.58 0.74 -9.23
CA TYR A 126 -9.23 1.84 -9.95
C TYR A 126 -8.30 2.51 -10.99
N ALA A 127 -7.04 2.77 -10.64
CA ALA A 127 -6.04 3.31 -11.55
C ALA A 127 -5.72 2.35 -12.71
N THR A 128 -5.73 1.04 -12.44
CA THR A 128 -5.55 -0.02 -13.44
C THR A 128 -6.71 -0.04 -14.43
N ARG A 129 -7.95 0.09 -13.96
CA ARG A 129 -9.16 0.23 -14.81
C ARG A 129 -9.04 1.41 -15.78
N ARG A 130 -8.45 2.53 -15.32
CA ARG A 130 -8.18 3.72 -16.14
C ARG A 130 -6.90 3.65 -16.99
N ARG A 131 -6.16 2.53 -16.96
CA ARG A 131 -4.87 2.35 -17.64
C ARG A 131 -3.83 3.43 -17.29
N ALA A 132 -3.91 3.99 -16.08
CA ALA A 132 -3.01 5.02 -15.57
C ALA A 132 -1.66 4.42 -15.11
N PHE A 133 -1.04 3.59 -15.93
CA PHE A 133 0.14 2.80 -15.59
C PHE A 133 1.36 3.65 -15.24
N GLY A 134 1.52 4.82 -15.89
CA GLY A 134 2.58 5.77 -15.55
C GLY A 134 2.40 6.39 -14.15
N PHE A 135 1.17 6.58 -13.69
CA PHE A 135 0.88 7.05 -12.33
C PHE A 135 1.19 5.96 -11.31
N ILE A 136 0.78 4.71 -11.56
CA ILE A 136 1.08 3.56 -10.69
C ILE A 136 2.60 3.39 -10.52
N ALA A 137 3.37 3.50 -11.62
CA ALA A 137 4.82 3.44 -11.59
C ALA A 137 5.45 4.55 -10.73
N ARG A 138 5.01 5.80 -10.90
CA ARG A 138 5.51 6.94 -10.11
C ARG A 138 5.21 6.79 -8.63
N VAL A 139 3.98 6.40 -8.29
CA VAL A 139 3.57 6.17 -6.89
C VAL A 139 4.43 5.08 -6.25
N LEU A 140 4.68 3.98 -6.96
CA LEU A 140 5.55 2.91 -6.46
C LEU A 140 6.99 3.40 -6.20
N VAL A 141 7.58 4.15 -7.14
CA VAL A 141 8.93 4.70 -6.96
C VAL A 141 8.96 5.65 -5.76
N VAL A 142 8.00 6.57 -5.65
CA VAL A 142 7.93 7.51 -4.52
C VAL A 142 7.75 6.76 -3.19
N GLN A 143 6.90 5.72 -3.15
CA GLN A 143 6.68 4.90 -1.97
C GLN A 143 8.01 4.29 -1.47
N VAL A 144 8.73 3.60 -2.36
CA VAL A 144 9.95 2.88 -1.97
C VAL A 144 11.09 3.83 -1.64
N THR A 145 11.24 4.93 -2.39
CA THR A 145 12.22 5.98 -2.06
C THR A 145 11.93 6.63 -0.72
N THR A 146 10.66 6.94 -0.44
CA THR A 146 10.25 7.52 0.85
C THR A 146 10.53 6.56 1.99
N ALA A 147 10.16 5.28 1.82
CA ALA A 147 10.42 4.27 2.84
C ALA A 147 11.92 4.15 3.15
N ALA A 148 12.77 4.06 2.11
CA ALA A 148 14.21 4.00 2.28
C ALA A 148 14.79 5.27 2.95
N ALA A 149 14.40 6.46 2.48
CA ALA A 149 14.88 7.72 3.02
C ALA A 149 14.49 7.92 4.49
N VAL A 150 13.23 7.66 4.85
CA VAL A 150 12.74 7.77 6.22
C VAL A 150 13.37 6.70 7.11
N SER A 151 13.51 5.46 6.62
CA SER A 151 14.21 4.41 7.39
C SER A 151 15.67 4.80 7.65
N ILE A 152 16.40 5.32 6.68
CA ILE A 152 17.79 5.78 6.92
C ILE A 152 17.80 6.91 7.96
N LEU A 153 16.95 7.92 7.78
CA LEU A 153 16.91 9.08 8.69
C LEU A 153 16.57 8.68 10.13
N LEU A 154 15.54 7.85 10.32
CA LEU A 154 15.13 7.36 11.65
C LEU A 154 16.11 6.33 12.22
N GLY A 155 16.81 5.58 11.37
CA GLY A 155 17.90 4.70 11.78
C GLY A 155 19.05 5.46 12.44
N TYR A 156 19.35 6.67 11.98
CA TYR A 156 20.34 7.54 12.63
C TYR A 156 19.85 8.16 13.96
N TRP A 157 18.56 8.45 14.10
CA TRP A 157 18.02 9.19 15.26
C TRP A 157 17.53 8.31 16.40
N ILE A 158 16.77 7.25 16.09
CA ILE A 158 16.09 6.42 17.08
C ILE A 158 16.82 5.08 17.22
N GLY A 159 17.32 4.53 16.11
CA GLY A 159 17.88 3.18 16.04
C GLY A 159 16.82 2.07 16.21
N GLY A 160 17.22 0.83 15.96
CA GLY A 160 16.41 -0.38 16.18
C GLY A 160 15.21 -0.55 15.23
N SER A 161 14.45 -1.64 15.42
CA SER A 161 13.37 -2.05 14.51
C SER A 161 12.29 -0.99 14.24
N LEU A 162 12.08 -0.04 15.17
CA LEU A 162 11.08 1.04 15.01
C LEU A 162 11.35 1.94 13.80
N GLY A 163 12.61 2.23 13.47
CA GLY A 163 12.93 3.07 12.30
C GLY A 163 12.55 2.40 10.97
N LEU A 164 12.68 1.07 10.89
CA LEU A 164 12.24 0.29 9.73
C LEU A 164 10.71 0.29 9.61
N PHE A 165 9.99 0.08 10.72
CA PHE A 165 8.53 0.11 10.73
C PHE A 165 7.96 1.47 10.33
N LEU A 166 8.49 2.54 10.91
CA LEU A 166 8.04 3.90 10.64
C LEU A 166 8.38 4.33 9.21
N GLY A 167 9.53 3.92 8.68
CA GLY A 167 9.84 4.14 7.26
C GLY A 167 8.87 3.41 6.33
N PHE A 168 8.56 2.15 6.61
CA PHE A 168 7.56 1.40 5.84
C PHE A 168 6.17 2.05 5.89
N LEU A 169 5.72 2.48 7.07
CA LEU A 169 4.47 3.22 7.22
C LEU A 169 4.49 4.57 6.49
N ALA A 170 5.58 5.33 6.60
CA ALA A 170 5.72 6.61 5.91
C ALA A 170 5.64 6.45 4.39
N GLY A 171 6.23 5.39 3.83
CA GLY A 171 6.07 5.04 2.42
C GLY A 171 4.61 4.80 2.05
N GLN A 172 3.89 4.00 2.85
CA GLN A 172 2.46 3.72 2.62
C GLN A 172 1.58 4.97 2.76
N THR A 173 1.83 5.83 3.74
CA THR A 173 1.05 7.07 3.92
C THR A 173 1.26 8.04 2.77
N VAL A 174 2.49 8.23 2.30
CA VAL A 174 2.77 9.08 1.14
C VAL A 174 2.10 8.53 -0.11
N GLN A 175 2.15 7.22 -0.33
CA GLN A 175 1.43 6.59 -1.44
C GLN A 175 -0.08 6.82 -1.34
N ALA A 176 -0.69 6.55 -0.18
CA ALA A 176 -2.11 6.74 0.04
C ALA A 176 -2.53 8.20 -0.21
N LEU A 177 -1.73 9.15 0.28
CA LEU A 177 -1.96 10.58 0.07
C LEU A 177 -1.89 10.94 -1.42
N GLN A 178 -0.88 10.49 -2.14
CA GLN A 178 -0.77 10.72 -3.59
C GLN A 178 -1.96 10.16 -4.37
N GLN A 179 -2.44 8.97 -3.99
CA GLN A 179 -3.61 8.35 -4.61
C GLN A 179 -4.90 9.12 -4.31
N ILE A 180 -5.09 9.59 -3.08
CA ILE A 180 -6.22 10.46 -2.71
C ILE A 180 -6.16 11.79 -3.48
N LEU A 181 -4.99 12.44 -3.53
CA LEU A 181 -4.81 13.71 -4.25
C LEU A 181 -5.06 13.55 -5.75
N TYR A 182 -4.66 12.44 -6.34
CA TYR A 182 -4.96 12.12 -7.74
C TYR A 182 -6.46 11.97 -7.98
N LEU A 183 -7.19 11.36 -7.05
CA LEU A 183 -8.65 11.23 -7.11
C LEU A 183 -9.39 12.56 -6.83
N ARG A 184 -8.78 13.47 -6.04
CA ARG A 184 -9.33 14.80 -5.72
C ARG A 184 -9.15 15.84 -6.83
N ARG A 185 -8.17 15.67 -7.73
CA ARG A 185 -8.06 16.56 -8.89
C ARG A 185 -9.35 16.41 -9.70
N PRO A 186 -10.08 17.51 -9.98
CA PRO A 186 -11.38 17.44 -10.59
C PRO A 186 -11.32 16.58 -11.85
N PHE A 187 -12.33 15.72 -11.95
CA PHE A 187 -12.66 14.76 -13.00
C PHE A 187 -12.83 15.41 -14.39
N ALA A 188 -11.94 16.31 -14.80
CA ALA A 188 -11.94 16.90 -16.12
C ALA A 188 -11.27 15.94 -17.11
N ALA A 189 -12.10 15.28 -17.91
CA ALA A 189 -11.78 14.83 -19.27
C ALA A 189 -10.85 13.62 -19.46
N THR A 190 -11.12 12.49 -18.80
CA THR A 190 -10.93 11.19 -19.47
C THR A 190 -12.19 10.36 -19.30
N GLY A 191 -13.11 10.51 -20.25
CA GLY A 191 -14.29 9.65 -20.36
C GLY A 191 -13.88 8.17 -20.48
N PRO A 192 -14.80 7.24 -20.18
CA PRO A 192 -14.52 5.82 -20.30
C PRO A 192 -14.05 5.50 -21.73
N PRO A 193 -13.08 4.59 -21.92
CA PRO A 193 -12.78 4.10 -23.26
C PRO A 193 -14.07 3.56 -23.85
N SER A 194 -14.46 4.11 -25.01
CA SER A 194 -15.57 3.60 -25.79
C SER A 194 -15.36 2.10 -25.97
N LYS A 195 -16.37 1.30 -25.57
CA LYS A 195 -16.40 -0.12 -25.88
C LYS A 195 -16.10 -0.26 -27.38
N PRO A 196 -15.19 -1.16 -27.81
CA PRO A 196 -15.09 -1.47 -29.22
C PRO A 196 -16.48 -1.91 -29.65
N ARG A 197 -17.10 -1.15 -30.57
CA ARG A 197 -18.34 -1.56 -31.22
C ARG A 197 -18.10 -2.97 -31.73
N ALA A 198 -18.74 -3.96 -31.12
CA ALA A 198 -18.83 -5.28 -31.70
C ALA A 198 -19.40 -5.07 -33.09
N ARG A 199 -18.57 -5.29 -34.12
CA ARG A 199 -19.06 -5.41 -35.48
C ARG A 199 -20.00 -6.61 -35.45
N ALA A 200 -21.29 -6.35 -35.66
CA ALA A 200 -22.24 -7.37 -36.03
C ALA A 200 -21.67 -8.09 -37.25
N LEU A 201 -21.46 -9.39 -37.10
CA LEU A 201 -21.42 -10.37 -38.18
C LEU A 201 -22.75 -11.10 -38.13
#